data_AF-A0A523R836-F1
#
_entry.id   AF-A0A523R836-F1
#
_cell.length_a   1.000
_cell.length_b   1.000
_cell.length_c   1.000
_cell.angle_alpha   90.00
_cell.angle_beta   90.00
_cell.angle_gamma   90.00
#
_symmetry.space_group_name_H-M   'P 1'
#
loop_
_entity.id
_entity.type
_entity.pdbx_description
1 polymer ?
#
loop_
_entity_poly.entity_id
_entity_poly.type
_entity_poly.pdbx_seq_one_letter_code
_entity_poly.pdbx_strand_id
1 'polypeptide(L)'
;MDQKKEDLSKSFEEFQSKMDLFSSILEKFGLDIITKMGQTNLKITQLTDKINALDKATIDIKSMIPQLSNVIENQKFLEDELDLIKSLLKNMGQISSKKKEVENSVDRDETATIKKDIILSQFNDLRENLEALEDPIVVKPILEQVKEDIFEFTGGHRILYEISQVVIRLNSASSLNDLMDEQDTTSKTIKDHLMEKITFWNNKLMVKD
;
A
#
# COMPACT_ATOMS: atom_id res chain seq x y z
N MET A 1 -71.24 -10.36 70.75
CA MET A 1 -70.62 -9.26 69.96
C MET A 1 -69.10 -9.32 70.01
N ASP A 2 -68.49 -9.92 71.04
CA ASP A 2 -67.03 -9.99 71.20
C ASP A 2 -66.31 -10.94 70.23
N GLN A 3 -66.86 -12.13 69.94
CA GLN A 3 -66.28 -13.06 68.95
C GLN A 3 -66.10 -12.45 67.56
N LYS A 4 -67.07 -11.64 67.09
CA LYS A 4 -66.96 -10.96 65.79
C LYS A 4 -65.87 -9.89 65.76
N LYS A 5 -65.58 -9.25 66.89
CA LYS A 5 -64.48 -8.27 66.99
C LYS A 5 -63.13 -8.97 67.04
N GLU A 6 -63.05 -10.10 67.72
CA GLU A 6 -61.84 -10.93 67.82
C GLU A 6 -61.46 -11.53 66.45
N ASP A 7 -62.43 -12.06 65.70
CA ASP A 7 -62.22 -12.53 64.32
C ASP A 7 -61.79 -11.42 63.36
N LEU A 8 -62.35 -10.21 63.51
CA LEU A 8 -61.97 -9.05 62.69
C LEU A 8 -60.55 -8.57 63.00
N SER A 9 -60.17 -8.58 64.29
CA SER A 9 -58.83 -8.24 64.76
C SER A 9 -57.80 -9.24 64.20
N LYS A 10 -58.11 -10.53 64.25
CA LYS A 10 -57.25 -11.59 63.72
C LYS A 10 -57.10 -11.49 62.20
N SER A 11 -58.19 -11.21 61.48
CA SER A 11 -58.15 -10.99 60.03
C SER A 11 -57.33 -9.75 59.65
N PHE A 12 -57.38 -8.69 60.46
CA PHE A 12 -56.57 -7.49 60.26
C PHE A 12 -55.08 -7.75 60.51
N GLU A 13 -54.73 -8.51 61.56
CA GLU A 13 -53.35 -8.93 61.81
C GLU A 13 -52.79 -9.82 60.69
N GLU A 14 -53.58 -10.76 60.17
CA GLU A 14 -53.21 -11.57 59.00
C GLU A 14 -53.01 -10.72 57.75
N PHE A 15 -53.85 -9.69 57.55
CA PHE A 15 -53.71 -8.76 56.44
C PHE A 15 -52.43 -7.92 56.57
N GLN A 16 -52.16 -7.36 57.76
CA GLN A 16 -50.94 -6.63 58.07
C GLN A 16 -49.70 -7.49 57.80
N SER A 17 -49.69 -8.73 58.29
CA SER A 17 -48.59 -9.68 58.06
C SER A 17 -48.37 -9.98 56.58
N LYS A 18 -49.44 -10.15 55.79
CA LYS A 18 -49.34 -10.33 54.34
C LYS A 18 -48.83 -9.07 53.62
N MET A 19 -49.21 -7.89 54.10
CA MET A 19 -48.75 -6.60 53.56
C MET A 19 -47.27 -6.38 53.84
N ASP A 20 -46.80 -6.73 55.05
CA ASP A 20 -45.39 -6.67 55.43
C ASP A 20 -44.56 -7.67 54.60
N LEU A 21 -45.07 -8.88 54.39
CA LEU A 21 -44.45 -9.87 53.52
C LEU A 21 -44.35 -9.36 52.08
N PHE A 22 -45.41 -8.74 51.56
CA PHE A 22 -45.44 -8.14 50.23
C PHE A 22 -44.46 -6.97 50.10
N SER A 23 -44.38 -6.10 51.11
CA SER A 23 -43.40 -5.00 51.16
C SER A 23 -41.96 -5.52 51.12
N SER A 24 -41.64 -6.55 51.92
CA SER A 24 -40.34 -7.23 51.89
C SER A 24 -40.05 -7.86 50.52
N ILE A 25 -41.05 -8.43 49.83
CA ILE A 25 -40.86 -8.99 48.48
C ILE A 25 -40.54 -7.87 47.49
N LEU A 26 -41.27 -6.75 47.53
CA LEU A 26 -41.04 -5.60 46.67
C LEU A 26 -39.65 -4.98 46.89
N GLU A 27 -39.21 -4.85 48.14
CA GLU A 27 -37.88 -4.34 48.47
C GLU A 27 -36.78 -5.24 47.91
N LYS A 28 -36.88 -6.56 48.13
CA LYS A 28 -35.92 -7.53 47.56
C LYS A 28 -35.92 -7.52 46.04
N PHE A 29 -37.10 -7.42 45.43
CA PHE A 29 -37.25 -7.37 43.98
C PHE A 29 -36.63 -6.10 43.39
N GLY A 30 -36.87 -4.94 44.02
CA GLY A 30 -36.25 -3.68 43.64
C GLY A 30 -34.72 -3.73 43.73
N LEU A 31 -34.18 -4.30 44.80
CA LEU A 31 -32.74 -4.44 45.00
C LEU A 31 -32.11 -5.42 44.00
N ASP A 32 -32.78 -6.54 43.67
CA ASP A 32 -32.32 -7.46 42.63
C ASP A 32 -32.32 -6.81 41.24
N ILE A 33 -33.35 -6.01 40.91
CA ILE A 33 -33.39 -5.24 39.66
C ILE A 33 -32.23 -4.25 39.58
N ILE A 34 -32.02 -3.44 40.62
CA ILE A 34 -30.93 -2.45 40.64
C ILE A 34 -29.58 -3.15 40.48
N THR A 35 -29.39 -4.27 41.18
CA THR A 35 -28.15 -5.07 41.11
C THR A 35 -27.94 -5.63 39.71
N LYS A 36 -28.96 -6.26 39.12
CA LYS A 36 -28.89 -6.82 37.75
C LYS A 36 -28.69 -5.73 36.70
N MET A 37 -29.31 -4.58 36.86
CA MET A 37 -29.14 -3.44 35.96
C MET A 37 -27.73 -2.88 36.05
N GLY A 38 -27.16 -2.76 37.25
CA GLY A 38 -25.76 -2.37 37.46
C GLY A 38 -24.77 -3.36 36.81
N GLN A 39 -24.98 -4.66 37.01
CA GLN A 39 -24.17 -5.71 36.36
C GLN A 39 -24.29 -5.66 34.82
N THR A 40 -25.50 -5.42 34.31
CA THR A 40 -25.75 -5.31 32.87
C THR A 40 -25.06 -4.09 32.29
N ASN A 41 -25.13 -2.94 32.97
CA ASN A 41 -24.45 -1.72 32.54
C ASN A 41 -22.93 -1.94 32.46
N LEU A 42 -22.34 -2.57 33.47
CA LEU A 42 -20.92 -2.90 33.48
C LEU A 42 -20.54 -3.84 32.32
N LYS A 43 -21.36 -4.85 32.02
CA LYS A 43 -21.16 -5.72 30.85
C LYS A 43 -21.27 -4.96 29.52
N ILE A 44 -22.21 -4.02 29.41
CA ILE A 44 -22.34 -3.16 28.22
C ILE A 44 -21.10 -2.31 28.05
N THR A 45 -20.59 -1.65 29.10
CA THR A 45 -19.35 -0.88 29.05
C THR A 45 -18.17 -1.74 28.62
N GLN A 46 -18.01 -2.93 29.19
CA GLN A 46 -16.96 -3.87 28.78
C GLN A 46 -17.08 -4.30 27.32
N LEU A 47 -18.30 -4.48 26.81
CA LEU A 47 -18.54 -4.78 25.40
C LEU A 47 -18.18 -3.59 24.51
N THR A 48 -18.56 -2.37 24.91
CA THR A 48 -18.19 -1.13 24.22
C THR A 48 -16.67 -0.97 24.14
N ASP A 49 -15.95 -1.21 25.23
CA ASP A 49 -14.48 -1.14 25.26
C ASP A 49 -13.85 -2.16 24.31
N LYS A 50 -14.38 -3.40 24.29
CA LYS A 50 -13.93 -4.44 23.36
C LYS A 50 -14.22 -4.08 21.91
N ILE A 51 -15.35 -3.46 21.61
CA ILE A 51 -15.69 -2.98 20.26
C ILE A 51 -14.71 -1.89 19.83
N ASN A 52 -14.41 -0.94 20.71
CA ASN A 52 -13.43 0.13 20.42
C ASN A 52 -12.03 -0.44 20.19
N ALA A 53 -11.61 -1.44 20.98
CA ALA A 53 -10.34 -2.13 20.78
C ALA A 53 -10.31 -2.89 19.44
N LEU A 54 -11.42 -3.53 19.05
CA LEU A 54 -11.56 -4.22 17.77
C LEU A 54 -11.50 -3.23 16.59
N ASP A 55 -12.16 -2.08 16.70
CA ASP A 55 -12.13 -1.02 15.69
C ASP A 55 -10.70 -0.52 15.48
N LYS A 56 -9.98 -0.24 16.57
CA LYS A 56 -8.57 0.14 16.51
C LYS A 56 -7.70 -0.94 15.83
N ALA A 57 -7.84 -2.20 16.22
CA ALA A 57 -7.12 -3.30 15.59
C ALA A 57 -7.46 -3.43 14.10
N THR A 58 -8.70 -3.14 13.71
CA THR A 58 -9.13 -3.15 12.30
C THR A 58 -8.46 -2.03 11.51
N ILE A 59 -8.32 -0.83 12.08
CA ILE A 59 -7.58 0.28 11.49
C ILE A 59 -6.10 -0.12 11.32
N ASP A 60 -5.49 -0.70 12.35
CA ASP A 60 -4.09 -1.14 12.29
C ASP A 60 -3.89 -2.18 11.19
N ILE A 61 -4.78 -3.18 11.08
CA ILE A 61 -4.75 -4.18 9.99
C ILE A 61 -4.87 -3.53 8.62
N LYS A 62 -5.79 -2.57 8.45
CA LYS A 62 -5.92 -1.83 7.17
C LYS A 62 -4.65 -1.07 6.83
N SER A 63 -3.99 -0.50 7.83
CA SER A 63 -2.71 0.21 7.64
C SER A 63 -1.54 -0.71 7.28
N MET A 64 -1.62 -2.01 7.58
CA MET A 64 -0.60 -2.98 7.18
C MET A 64 -0.69 -3.37 5.70
N ILE A 65 -1.83 -3.15 5.02
CA ILE A 65 -2.00 -3.43 3.59
C ILE A 65 -0.91 -2.74 2.73
N PRO A 66 -0.67 -1.42 2.83
CA PRO A 66 0.40 -0.78 2.07
C PRO A 66 1.80 -1.30 2.43
N GLN A 67 2.04 -1.66 3.70
CA GLN A 67 3.32 -2.27 4.11
C GLN A 67 3.53 -3.63 3.43
N LEU A 68 2.48 -4.45 3.34
CA LEU A 68 2.52 -5.72 2.65
C LEU A 68 2.73 -5.55 1.14
N SER A 69 2.05 -4.58 0.51
CA SER A 69 2.28 -4.24 -0.90
C SER A 69 3.74 -3.88 -1.17
N ASN A 70 4.35 -3.06 -0.30
CA ASN A 70 5.78 -2.72 -0.41
C ASN A 70 6.69 -3.95 -0.27
N VAL A 71 6.36 -4.89 0.62
CA VAL A 71 7.11 -6.15 0.76
C VAL A 71 6.99 -6.99 -0.51
N ILE A 72 5.81 -7.10 -1.11
CA ILE A 72 5.59 -7.84 -2.36
C ILE A 72 6.37 -7.20 -3.51
N GLU A 73 6.34 -5.87 -3.63
CA GLU A 73 7.12 -5.15 -4.64
C GLU A 73 8.63 -5.37 -4.48
N ASN A 74 9.13 -5.30 -3.24
CA ASN A 74 10.53 -5.59 -2.93
C ASN A 74 10.91 -7.04 -3.26
N GLN A 75 10.01 -8.00 -3.02
CA GLN A 75 10.24 -9.40 -3.39
C GLN A 75 10.34 -9.56 -4.91
N LYS A 76 9.45 -8.93 -5.67
CA LYS A 76 9.49 -8.95 -7.13
C LYS A 76 10.79 -8.35 -7.67
N PHE A 77 11.21 -7.22 -7.09
CA PHE A 77 12.50 -6.60 -7.42
C PHE A 77 13.68 -7.54 -7.16
N LEU A 78 13.70 -8.22 -6.01
CA LEU A 78 14.75 -9.20 -5.70
C LEU A 78 14.73 -10.40 -6.65
N GLU A 79 13.56 -10.84 -7.09
CA GLU A 79 13.43 -11.92 -8.08
C GLU A 79 14.00 -11.51 -9.44
N ASP A 80 13.69 -10.31 -9.90
CA ASP A 80 14.24 -9.74 -11.15
C ASP A 80 15.77 -9.64 -11.10
N GLU A 81 16.34 -9.15 -9.99
CA GLU A 81 17.80 -9.08 -9.77
C GLU A 81 18.46 -10.46 -9.71
N LEU A 82 17.80 -11.45 -9.11
CA LEU A 82 18.29 -12.83 -9.08
C LEU A 82 18.32 -13.45 -10.48
N ASP A 83 17.31 -13.16 -11.30
CA ASP A 83 17.26 -13.62 -12.68
C ASP A 83 18.32 -12.95 -13.54
N LEU A 84 18.61 -11.67 -13.30
CA LEU A 84 19.76 -10.98 -13.89
C LEU A 84 21.08 -11.67 -13.51
N ILE A 85 21.30 -11.95 -12.22
CA ILE A 85 22.51 -12.65 -11.77
C ILE A 85 22.63 -14.03 -12.44
N LYS A 86 21.53 -14.79 -12.55
CA LYS A 86 21.52 -16.08 -13.27
C LYS A 86 21.90 -15.91 -14.73
N SER A 87 21.41 -14.86 -15.39
CA SER A 87 21.76 -14.54 -16.79
C SER A 87 23.25 -14.23 -16.93
N LEU A 88 23.78 -13.36 -16.08
CA LEU A 88 25.21 -13.00 -16.06
C LEU A 88 26.09 -14.23 -15.81
N LEU A 89 25.74 -15.09 -14.86
CA LEU A 89 26.47 -16.34 -14.58
C LEU A 89 26.47 -17.31 -15.76
N LYS A 90 25.32 -17.49 -16.43
CA LYS A 90 25.23 -18.31 -17.65
C LYS A 90 26.12 -17.77 -18.76
N ASN A 91 26.12 -16.47 -18.98
CA ASN A 91 26.93 -15.81 -20.00
C ASN A 91 28.44 -15.90 -19.67
N MET A 92 28.82 -15.76 -18.40
CA MET A 92 30.21 -15.94 -17.95
C MET A 92 30.74 -17.35 -18.21
N GLY A 93 29.91 -18.37 -17.97
CA GLY A 93 30.28 -19.78 -18.24
C GLY A 93 30.54 -20.07 -19.72
N GLN A 94 29.93 -19.29 -20.64
CA GLN A 94 30.13 -19.44 -22.08
C GLN A 94 31.40 -18.74 -22.60
N ILE A 95 31.86 -17.67 -21.95
CA ILE A 95 33.06 -16.92 -22.36
C ILE A 95 34.34 -17.74 -22.16
N SER A 96 34.36 -18.66 -21.19
CA SER A 96 35.56 -19.47 -20.89
C SER A 96 35.90 -20.56 -21.93
N SER A 97 35.03 -20.85 -22.91
CA SER A 97 35.22 -21.98 -23.85
C SER A 97 35.59 -21.60 -25.29
N LYS A 98 35.77 -20.32 -25.63
CA LYS A 98 36.29 -19.91 -26.95
C LYS A 98 37.69 -19.30 -26.82
N LYS A 99 38.67 -20.17 -26.56
CA LYS A 99 40.07 -19.88 -26.87
C LYS A 99 40.32 -20.22 -28.34
N LYS A 100 40.33 -19.21 -29.21
CA LYS A 100 41.02 -19.27 -30.50
C LYS A 100 41.70 -17.93 -30.74
N GLU A 101 43.02 -18.00 -30.88
CA GLU A 101 43.94 -16.94 -31.27
C GLU A 101 43.46 -16.24 -32.54
N VAL A 102 43.32 -14.90 -32.52
CA VAL A 102 43.56 -14.01 -33.67
C VAL A 102 43.98 -12.63 -33.15
N GLU A 103 45.05 -12.08 -33.72
CA GLU A 103 45.58 -10.72 -33.53
C GLU A 103 44.59 -9.58 -33.85
N ASN A 104 44.77 -8.46 -33.14
CA ASN A 104 44.52 -7.08 -33.55
C ASN A 104 43.23 -6.73 -34.32
N SER A 105 42.19 -6.38 -33.56
CA SER A 105 41.49 -5.08 -33.64
C SER A 105 40.46 -5.06 -32.51
N VAL A 106 40.41 -3.98 -31.73
CA VAL A 106 39.27 -3.75 -30.84
C VAL A 106 38.12 -3.32 -31.75
N ASP A 107 37.41 -4.29 -32.32
CA ASP A 107 36.07 -4.06 -32.84
C ASP A 107 35.20 -3.70 -31.63
N ARG A 108 34.98 -2.40 -31.44
CA ARG A 108 33.85 -1.94 -30.63
C ARG A 108 32.62 -2.53 -31.31
N ASP A 109 31.88 -3.35 -30.59
CA ASP A 109 30.62 -3.90 -31.05
C ASP A 109 29.69 -2.75 -31.49
N GLU A 110 29.59 -2.52 -32.80
CA GLU A 110 28.81 -1.41 -33.38
C GLU A 110 27.35 -1.49 -32.92
N THR A 111 26.86 -2.70 -32.66
CA THR A 111 25.48 -2.96 -32.23
C THR A 111 25.17 -2.35 -30.85
N ALA A 112 26.12 -2.40 -29.91
CA ALA A 112 25.96 -1.82 -28.57
C ALA A 112 25.98 -0.29 -28.62
N THR A 113 26.77 0.29 -29.54
CA THR A 113 26.83 1.75 -29.73
C THR A 113 25.55 2.27 -30.38
N ILE A 114 25.03 1.55 -31.39
CA ILE A 114 23.78 1.88 -32.08
C ILE A 114 22.56 1.83 -31.13
N LYS A 115 22.42 0.79 -30.30
CA LYS A 115 21.31 0.68 -29.34
C LYS A 115 21.32 1.81 -28.32
N LYS A 116 22.50 2.19 -27.82
CA LYS A 116 22.65 3.32 -26.90
C LYS A 116 22.21 4.63 -27.55
N ASP A 117 22.61 4.88 -28.79
CA ASP A 117 22.25 6.11 -29.49
C ASP A 117 20.74 6.19 -29.78
N ILE A 118 20.10 5.05 -30.08
CA ILE A 118 18.63 4.95 -30.24
C ILE A 118 17.91 5.33 -28.94
N ILE A 119 18.32 4.75 -27.81
CA ILE A 119 17.72 5.05 -26.49
C ILE A 119 17.85 6.53 -26.15
N LEU A 120 19.04 7.11 -26.39
CA LEU A 120 19.28 8.53 -26.14
C LEU A 120 18.43 9.42 -27.06
N SER A 121 18.25 9.04 -28.33
CA SER A 121 17.37 9.74 -29.27
C SER A 121 15.92 9.72 -28.78
N GLN A 122 15.38 8.54 -28.44
CA GLN A 122 13.99 8.41 -27.97
C GLN A 122 13.73 9.26 -26.71
N PHE A 123 14.69 9.32 -25.79
CA PHE A 123 14.59 10.17 -24.62
C PHE A 123 14.64 11.67 -24.96
N ASN A 124 15.52 12.09 -25.87
CA ASN A 124 15.57 13.48 -26.30
C ASN A 124 14.31 13.89 -27.07
N ASP A 125 13.82 13.03 -27.97
CA ASP A 125 12.58 13.24 -28.71
C ASP A 125 11.40 13.37 -27.74
N LEU A 126 11.31 12.49 -26.74
CA LEU A 126 10.28 12.59 -25.71
C LEU A 126 10.39 13.91 -24.95
N ARG A 127 11.59 14.29 -24.53
CA ARG A 127 11.85 15.53 -23.79
C ARG A 127 11.46 16.78 -24.57
N GLU A 128 11.78 16.84 -25.86
CA GLU A 128 11.42 17.98 -26.72
C GLU A 128 9.91 18.08 -26.94
N ASN A 129 9.23 16.93 -27.03
CA ASN A 129 7.79 16.89 -27.25
C ASN A 129 6.96 17.05 -25.96
N LEU A 130 7.54 16.81 -24.78
CA LEU A 130 6.83 16.96 -23.48
C LEU A 130 6.27 18.36 -23.25
N GLU A 131 6.85 19.40 -23.86
CA GLU A 131 6.30 20.74 -23.76
C GLU A 131 4.95 20.89 -24.45
N ALA A 132 4.75 20.18 -25.56
CA ALA A 132 3.55 20.25 -26.40
C ALA A 132 2.52 19.14 -26.10
N LEU A 133 2.89 18.14 -25.30
CA LEU A 133 2.00 17.04 -24.90
C LEU A 133 1.23 17.43 -23.63
N GLU A 134 -0.09 17.26 -23.66
CA GLU A 134 -0.95 17.42 -22.48
C GLU A 134 -1.48 16.06 -21.96
N ASP A 135 -1.58 15.07 -22.85
CA ASP A 135 -2.19 13.77 -22.58
C ASP A 135 -1.14 12.73 -22.12
N PRO A 136 -1.25 12.22 -20.88
CA PRO A 136 -0.40 11.14 -20.35
C PRO A 136 -0.36 9.86 -21.20
N ILE A 137 -1.45 9.57 -21.94
CA ILE A 137 -1.60 8.33 -22.72
C ILE A 137 -0.56 8.24 -23.84
N VAL A 138 -0.13 9.37 -24.41
CA VAL A 138 0.84 9.43 -25.51
C VAL A 138 2.27 9.16 -25.02
N VAL A 139 2.57 9.57 -23.78
CA VAL A 139 3.91 9.44 -23.18
C VAL A 139 4.20 7.99 -22.76
N LYS A 140 3.18 7.28 -22.30
CA LYS A 140 3.29 5.90 -21.82
C LYS A 140 3.96 4.93 -22.80
N PRO A 141 3.48 4.75 -24.04
CA PRO A 141 4.06 3.75 -24.95
C PRO A 141 5.51 4.05 -25.30
N ILE A 142 5.89 5.34 -25.33
CA ILE A 142 7.27 5.76 -25.56
C ILE A 142 8.14 5.29 -24.38
N LEU A 143 7.72 5.57 -23.15
CA LEU A 143 8.45 5.13 -21.95
C LEU A 143 8.53 3.61 -21.82
N GLU A 144 7.47 2.88 -22.18
CA GLU A 144 7.49 1.41 -22.19
C GLU A 144 8.46 0.85 -23.23
N GLN A 145 8.52 1.45 -24.43
CA GLN A 145 9.49 1.07 -25.45
C GLN A 145 10.93 1.36 -25.00
N VAL A 146 11.21 2.56 -24.49
CA VAL A 146 12.54 2.91 -23.98
C VAL A 146 12.97 1.99 -22.85
N LYS A 147 12.04 1.57 -21.99
CA LYS A 147 12.31 0.61 -20.92
C LYS A 147 12.77 -0.74 -21.48
N GLU A 148 12.11 -1.25 -22.51
CA GLU A 148 12.51 -2.51 -23.18
C GLU A 148 13.90 -2.36 -23.82
N ASP A 149 14.14 -1.26 -24.53
CA ASP A 149 15.40 -1.00 -25.21
C ASP A 149 16.57 -0.89 -24.20
N ILE A 150 16.35 -0.25 -23.04
CA ILE A 150 17.33 -0.20 -21.94
C ILE A 150 17.57 -1.58 -21.34
N PHE A 151 16.54 -2.40 -21.19
CA PHE A 151 16.69 -3.77 -20.68
C PHE A 151 17.54 -4.61 -21.65
N GLU A 152 17.29 -4.53 -22.95
CA GLU A 152 18.12 -5.21 -23.94
C GLU A 152 19.57 -4.70 -23.97
N PHE A 153 19.79 -3.39 -23.74
CA PHE A 153 21.11 -2.78 -23.80
C PHE A 153 21.95 -3.03 -22.53
N THR A 154 21.32 -2.98 -21.34
CA THR A 154 22.03 -3.02 -20.05
C THR A 154 21.81 -4.30 -19.24
N GLY A 155 20.84 -5.14 -19.62
CA GLY A 155 20.44 -6.34 -18.89
C GLY A 155 19.64 -6.07 -17.60
N GLY A 156 19.44 -4.82 -17.22
CA GLY A 156 18.78 -4.48 -15.96
C GLY A 156 19.48 -3.30 -15.30
N HIS A 157 18.78 -2.16 -15.25
CA HIS A 157 19.35 -0.93 -14.72
C HIS A 157 18.30 -0.22 -13.86
N ARG A 158 18.71 0.46 -12.78
CA ARG A 158 17.81 1.21 -11.89
C ARG A 158 16.87 2.18 -12.62
N ILE A 159 17.25 2.62 -13.82
CA ILE A 159 16.40 3.43 -14.71
C ILE A 159 15.09 2.72 -15.06
N LEU A 160 15.09 1.40 -15.27
CA LEU A 160 13.90 0.61 -15.61
C LEU A 160 12.81 0.71 -14.52
N TYR A 161 13.23 0.67 -13.26
CA TYR A 161 12.36 0.87 -12.11
C TYR A 161 11.80 2.29 -12.08
N GLU A 162 12.67 3.29 -12.25
CA GLU A 162 12.24 4.69 -12.23
C GLU A 162 11.26 5.01 -13.38
N ILE A 163 11.48 4.46 -14.58
CA ILE A 163 10.51 4.55 -15.69
C ILE A 163 9.20 3.87 -15.31
N SER A 164 9.24 2.69 -14.69
CA SER A 164 8.03 1.96 -14.31
C SER A 164 7.18 2.73 -13.29
N GLN A 165 7.81 3.39 -12.32
CA GLN A 165 7.12 4.26 -11.36
C GLN A 165 6.42 5.44 -12.05
N VAL A 166 7.10 6.06 -13.02
CA VAL A 166 6.50 7.14 -13.81
C VAL A 166 5.34 6.62 -14.65
N VAL A 167 5.45 5.44 -15.28
CA VAL A 167 4.36 4.81 -16.03
C VAL A 167 3.15 4.50 -15.15
N ILE A 168 3.36 4.01 -13.92
CA ILE A 168 2.28 3.79 -12.95
C ILE A 168 1.58 5.11 -12.64
N ARG A 169 2.35 6.19 -12.38
CA ARG A 169 1.76 7.51 -12.14
C ARG A 169 0.97 8.00 -13.35
N LEU A 170 1.50 7.87 -14.57
CA LEU A 170 0.80 8.24 -15.80
C LEU A 170 -0.53 7.49 -15.99
N ASN A 171 -0.63 6.22 -15.57
CA ASN A 171 -1.90 5.46 -15.64
C ASN A 171 -2.99 6.03 -14.72
N SER A 172 -2.60 6.71 -13.64
CA SER A 172 -3.50 7.32 -12.67
C SER A 172 -3.74 8.81 -12.89
N ALA A 173 -2.96 9.45 -13.77
CA ALA A 173 -3.01 10.88 -14.03
C ALA A 173 -4.05 11.19 -15.11
N SER A 174 -4.76 12.31 -14.94
CA SER A 174 -5.66 12.87 -15.95
C SER A 174 -4.94 13.85 -16.87
N SER A 175 -3.86 14.47 -16.39
CA SER A 175 -3.03 15.42 -17.14
C SER A 175 -1.56 15.29 -16.76
N LEU A 176 -0.65 15.65 -17.67
CA LEU A 176 0.78 15.78 -17.38
C LEU A 176 1.09 16.93 -16.40
N ASN A 177 0.14 17.86 -16.20
CA ASN A 177 0.24 18.92 -15.21
C ASN A 177 -0.16 18.48 -13.80
N ASP A 178 -0.69 17.25 -13.64
CA ASP A 178 -1.00 16.71 -12.31
C ASP A 178 0.29 16.55 -11.49
N LEU A 179 0.16 16.60 -10.16
CA LEU A 179 1.31 16.43 -9.26
C LEU A 179 1.81 14.99 -9.26
N MET A 180 3.12 14.78 -9.20
CA MET A 180 3.70 13.45 -9.03
C MET A 180 3.24 12.76 -7.74
N ASP A 181 3.17 13.51 -6.63
CA ASP A 181 2.56 13.09 -5.37
C ASP A 181 1.39 14.04 -5.03
N GLU A 182 0.18 13.49 -5.00
CA GLU A 182 -1.05 14.25 -4.72
C GLU A 182 -1.16 14.70 -3.26
N GLN A 183 -0.40 14.09 -2.35
CA GLN A 183 -0.39 14.43 -0.92
C GLN A 183 0.68 15.47 -0.55
N ASP A 184 1.61 15.76 -1.47
CA ASP A 184 2.67 16.73 -1.29
C ASP A 184 2.44 17.98 -2.14
N THR A 185 2.04 19.08 -1.51
CA THR A 185 1.84 20.38 -2.17
C THR A 185 3.12 21.01 -2.75
N THR A 186 4.29 20.47 -2.41
CA THR A 186 5.59 20.87 -2.98
C THR A 186 6.05 19.94 -4.10
N SER A 187 5.26 18.90 -4.40
CA SER A 187 5.52 17.98 -5.51
C SER A 187 5.56 18.75 -6.83
N LYS A 188 6.45 18.31 -7.72
CA LYS A 188 6.50 18.80 -9.10
C LYS A 188 5.34 18.21 -9.90
N THR A 189 5.02 18.85 -11.02
CA THR A 189 4.14 18.25 -12.03
C THR A 189 4.80 17.00 -12.60
N ILE A 190 3.99 16.07 -13.13
CA ILE A 190 4.50 14.87 -13.81
C ILE A 190 5.41 15.27 -14.97
N LYS A 191 5.05 16.32 -15.71
CA LYS A 191 5.84 16.90 -16.79
C LYS A 191 7.24 17.33 -16.33
N ASP A 192 7.32 18.18 -15.29
CA ASP A 192 8.60 18.69 -14.79
C ASP A 192 9.47 17.56 -14.23
N HIS A 193 8.85 16.63 -13.50
CA HIS A 193 9.55 15.46 -12.96
C HIS A 193 10.14 14.60 -14.07
N LEU A 194 9.35 14.34 -15.12
CA LEU A 194 9.80 13.53 -16.26
C LEU A 194 10.93 14.22 -17.04
N MET A 195 10.86 15.54 -17.23
CA MET A 195 11.93 16.35 -17.85
C MET A 195 13.27 16.20 -17.11
N GLU A 196 13.23 16.29 -15.78
CA GLU A 196 14.41 16.10 -14.92
C GLU A 196 14.92 14.66 -14.97
N LYS A 197 14.00 13.69 -14.91
CA LYS A 197 14.33 12.27 -14.93
C LYS A 197 14.96 11.84 -16.24
N ILE A 198 14.44 12.26 -17.38
CA ILE A 198 15.04 11.99 -18.68
C ILE A 198 16.47 12.52 -18.74
N THR A 199 16.70 13.74 -18.25
CA THR A 199 18.06 14.33 -18.21
C THR A 199 18.99 13.50 -17.33
N PHE A 200 18.53 13.07 -16.16
CA PHE A 200 19.29 12.21 -15.25
C PHE A 200 19.60 10.84 -15.88
N TRP A 201 18.62 10.21 -16.54
CA TRP A 201 18.75 8.92 -17.19
C TRP A 201 19.75 8.98 -18.36
N ASN A 202 19.66 10.00 -19.21
CA ASN A 202 20.62 10.24 -20.29
C ASN A 202 22.06 10.37 -19.76
N ASN A 203 22.27 11.20 -18.73
CA ASN A 203 23.58 11.36 -18.12
C ASN A 203 24.12 10.04 -17.58
N LYS A 204 23.27 9.26 -16.90
CA LYS A 204 23.65 7.98 -16.31
C LYS A 204 23.97 6.91 -17.36
N LEU A 205 23.28 6.91 -18.51
CA LEU A 205 23.60 6.05 -19.64
C LEU A 205 24.84 6.51 -20.41
N MET A 206 25.19 7.80 -20.34
CA MET A 206 26.39 8.37 -20.97
C MET A 206 27.68 8.09 -20.19
N VAL A 207 27.64 8.05 -18.86
CA VAL A 207 28.81 7.74 -18.02
C VAL A 207 29.22 6.29 -18.25
N LYS A 208 30.43 6.11 -18.81
CA LYS A 208 31.09 4.82 -18.96
C LYS A 208 31.63 4.36 -17.61
N ASP A 209 31.41 3.10 -17.25
CA ASP A 209 32.41 2.32 -16.53
C ASP A 209 33.49 1.85 -17.52
#